data_AF-A0A7S0VFQ6-F1
#
_entry.id   AF-A0A7S0VFQ6-F1
#
_cell.length_a   1.000
_cell.length_b   1.000
_cell.length_c   1.000
_cell.angle_alpha   90.00
_cell.angle_beta   90.00
_cell.angle_gamma   90.00
#
_symmetry.space_group_name_H-M   'P 1'
#
loop_
_entity.id
_entity.type
_entity.pdbx_description
1 polymer ?
#
loop_
_entity_poly.entity_id
_entity_poly.type
_entity_poly.pdbx_seq_one_letter_code
_entity_poly.pdbx_strand_id
1 'polypeptide(L)'
;KMLRRKGALLLALFLVTLKLCSTEKLLEAELKGLNTASSDLIPAVEALMSKTEELAGNAAELTKVWRLVRNQKEAVEMAFTELSTNFSMTIRTAVNVTTVDHSQQSQLSALFFSGEPYFVQCVGASEPLHRALLEAAPKLSKAGVSPMALDCAAPLPSGKTTFDRFFPNKAVPSDEPFFFAVANRDPPRTAQIKNPLSPESLVRFATLSTEIPSVEEASSPGLFKSLCVKKKACAVFLYPGDISSKHSKAIEALNKQYRRVSFLTVNTNKLTPSFKEFTAGISGRMPSVVYLKQSDGTDRPLPKAGAKAQPYWEGRAWTGEDFTKQAVGAWLEDVVTGYMPLKTLKQSPSLLDPSAR
;
A
#
# COMPACT_ATOMS: atom_id res chain seq x y z
N LYS A 1 27.14 24.90 14.53
CA LYS A 1 26.38 24.00 13.63
C LYS A 1 26.97 22.58 13.53
N MET A 2 28.29 22.39 13.44
CA MET A 2 28.90 21.03 13.47
C MET A 2 28.72 20.28 14.80
N LEU A 3 28.80 20.95 15.96
CA LEU A 3 28.58 20.29 17.27
C LEU A 3 27.13 19.77 17.46
N ARG A 4 26.12 20.50 16.94
CA ARG A 4 24.71 20.05 17.00
C ARG A 4 24.46 18.80 16.13
N ARG A 5 25.20 18.64 15.02
CA ARG A 5 25.10 17.44 14.16
C ARG A 5 25.78 16.21 14.79
N LYS A 6 26.90 16.39 15.49
CA LYS A 6 27.57 15.30 16.22
C LYS A 6 26.76 14.83 17.43
N GLY A 7 26.13 15.76 18.17
CA GLY A 7 25.23 15.43 19.28
C GLY A 7 23.99 14.64 18.84
N ALA A 8 23.38 14.98 17.70
CA ALA A 8 22.24 14.24 17.17
C ALA A 8 22.61 12.82 16.69
N LEU A 9 23.83 12.64 16.15
CA LEU A 9 24.31 11.32 15.71
C LEU A 9 24.62 10.41 16.91
N LEU A 10 25.24 10.95 17.96
CA LEU A 10 25.49 10.23 19.22
C LEU A 10 24.19 9.87 19.93
N LEU A 11 23.20 10.75 19.94
CA LEU A 11 21.88 10.46 20.51
C LEU A 11 21.13 9.40 19.70
N ALA A 12 21.23 9.41 18.37
CA ALA A 12 20.64 8.39 17.51
C ALA A 12 21.32 7.02 17.69
N LEU A 13 22.66 6.99 17.77
CA LEU A 13 23.42 5.78 18.10
C LEU A 13 23.05 5.24 19.49
N PHE A 14 22.90 6.12 20.48
CA PHE A 14 22.51 5.76 21.85
C PHE A 14 21.07 5.26 21.94
N LEU A 15 20.14 5.82 21.16
CA LEU A 15 18.77 5.35 21.07
C LEU A 15 18.65 4.03 20.31
N VAL A 16 19.50 3.79 19.31
CA VAL A 16 19.60 2.50 18.60
C VAL A 16 20.20 1.44 19.52
N THR A 17 21.26 1.73 20.27
CA THR A 17 21.81 0.79 21.26
C THR A 17 20.87 0.55 22.43
N LEU A 18 20.12 1.55 22.91
CA LEU A 18 19.08 1.35 23.92
C LEU A 18 17.91 0.51 23.40
N LYS A 19 17.46 0.72 22.16
CA LYS A 19 16.47 -0.16 21.51
C LYS A 19 16.99 -1.58 21.36
N LEU A 20 18.25 -1.74 20.93
CA LEU A 20 18.89 -3.05 20.80
C LEU A 20 19.10 -3.75 22.15
N CYS A 21 19.41 -3.00 23.21
CA CYS A 21 19.58 -3.54 24.57
C CYS A 21 18.22 -3.88 25.22
N SER A 22 17.16 -3.14 24.90
CA SER A 22 15.78 -3.53 25.26
C SER A 22 15.36 -4.81 24.53
N THR A 23 15.73 -4.98 23.27
CA THR A 23 15.47 -6.23 22.54
C THR A 23 16.35 -7.36 23.02
N GLU A 24 17.57 -7.10 23.47
CA GLU A 24 18.48 -8.10 24.06
C GLU A 24 17.92 -8.66 25.37
N LYS A 25 17.38 -7.80 26.25
CA LYS A 25 16.68 -8.26 27.47
C LYS A 25 15.40 -9.03 27.17
N LEU A 26 14.67 -8.62 26.13
CA LEU A 26 13.49 -9.37 25.66
C LEU A 26 13.91 -10.74 25.12
N LEU A 27 14.97 -10.78 24.31
CA LEU A 27 15.56 -12.00 23.77
C LEU A 27 16.06 -12.91 24.88
N GLU A 28 16.75 -12.39 25.88
CA GLU A 28 17.23 -13.14 27.04
C GLU A 28 16.08 -13.72 27.88
N ALA A 29 14.99 -12.95 28.06
CA ALA A 29 13.81 -13.42 28.77
C ALA A 29 13.11 -14.55 28.00
N GLU A 30 12.98 -14.41 26.68
CA GLU A 30 12.37 -15.44 25.84
C GLU A 30 13.29 -16.67 25.66
N LEU A 31 14.60 -16.48 25.52
CA LEU A 31 15.60 -17.56 25.52
C LEU A 31 15.60 -18.33 26.83
N LYS A 32 15.46 -17.65 27.98
CA LYS A 32 15.27 -18.30 29.28
C LYS A 32 13.98 -19.14 29.30
N GLY A 33 12.89 -18.63 28.74
CA GLY A 33 11.64 -19.40 28.57
C GLY A 33 11.86 -20.67 27.76
N LEU A 34 12.55 -20.57 26.62
CA LEU A 34 12.88 -21.72 25.77
C LEU A 34 13.79 -22.73 26.48
N ASN A 35 14.78 -22.23 27.24
CA ASN A 35 15.73 -23.07 27.97
C ASN A 35 15.04 -23.82 29.13
N THR A 36 14.04 -23.20 29.75
CA THR A 36 13.23 -23.82 30.82
C THR A 36 12.33 -24.92 30.22
N ALA A 37 11.67 -24.64 29.10
CA ALA A 37 10.87 -25.66 28.39
C ALA A 37 11.74 -26.84 27.89
N SER A 38 12.96 -26.56 27.42
CA SER A 38 13.95 -27.57 27.03
C SER A 38 14.44 -28.39 28.24
N SER A 39 14.73 -27.74 29.38
CA SER A 39 15.21 -28.42 30.58
C SER A 39 14.18 -29.35 31.20
N ASP A 40 12.89 -29.08 30.99
CA ASP A 40 11.80 -29.96 31.43
C ASP A 40 11.59 -31.14 30.47
N LEU A 41 11.93 -30.98 29.18
CA LEU A 41 11.81 -32.02 28.16
C LEU A 41 12.86 -33.11 28.29
N ILE A 42 14.11 -32.74 28.57
CA ILE A 42 15.25 -33.67 28.65
C ILE A 42 15.01 -34.80 29.68
N PRO A 43 14.71 -34.52 30.97
CA PRO A 43 14.46 -35.57 31.95
C PRO A 43 13.18 -36.34 31.67
N ALA A 44 12.16 -35.73 31.05
CA ALA A 44 10.96 -36.43 30.62
C ALA A 44 11.25 -37.46 29.51
N VAL A 45 12.09 -37.10 28.54
CA VAL A 45 12.55 -37.97 27.45
C VAL A 45 13.48 -39.07 27.98
N GLU A 46 14.40 -38.75 28.88
CA GLU A 46 15.30 -39.73 29.51
C GLU A 46 14.54 -40.74 30.37
N ALA A 47 13.58 -40.28 31.20
CA ALA A 47 12.70 -41.16 31.98
C ALA A 47 11.81 -42.03 31.09
N LEU A 48 11.44 -41.52 29.91
CA LEU A 48 10.72 -42.26 28.88
C LEU A 48 11.58 -43.33 28.23
N MET A 49 12.80 -43.00 27.82
CA MET A 49 13.76 -43.94 27.23
C MET A 49 14.09 -45.08 28.19
N SER A 50 14.30 -44.78 29.48
CA SER A 50 14.51 -45.76 30.54
C SER A 50 13.30 -46.70 30.74
N LYS A 51 12.07 -46.20 30.59
CA LYS A 51 10.85 -47.01 30.73
C LYS A 51 10.52 -47.85 29.49
N THR A 52 10.93 -47.42 28.29
CA THR A 52 10.71 -48.19 27.06
C THR A 52 11.44 -49.53 27.04
N GLU A 53 12.59 -49.64 27.71
CA GLU A 53 13.33 -50.91 27.85
C GLU A 53 12.59 -51.92 28.75
N GLU A 54 11.86 -51.46 29.77
CA GLU A 54 11.02 -52.31 30.63
C GLU A 54 9.64 -52.63 30.05
N LEU A 55 9.09 -51.75 29.21
CA LEU A 55 7.70 -51.81 28.72
C LEU A 55 7.52 -52.55 27.39
N ALA A 56 8.57 -53.20 26.87
CA ALA A 56 8.56 -53.91 25.58
C ALA A 56 7.45 -54.98 25.42
N GLY A 57 6.74 -55.35 26.50
CA GLY A 57 5.61 -56.29 26.47
C GLY A 57 4.19 -55.70 26.58
N ASN A 58 4.00 -54.38 26.81
CA ASN A 58 2.67 -53.81 27.10
C ASN A 58 2.28 -52.66 26.16
N ALA A 59 1.57 -52.99 25.08
CA ALA A 59 1.15 -52.06 24.03
C ALA A 59 0.31 -50.85 24.53
N ALA A 60 -0.43 -51.01 25.63
CA ALA A 60 -1.25 -49.94 26.19
C ALA A 60 -0.38 -48.83 26.82
N GLU A 61 0.71 -49.19 27.50
CA GLU A 61 1.64 -48.24 28.10
C GLU A 61 2.50 -47.53 27.03
N LEU A 62 2.95 -48.26 25.99
CA LEU A 62 3.62 -47.66 24.83
C LEU A 62 2.75 -46.60 24.12
N THR A 63 1.43 -46.83 24.04
CA THR A 63 0.51 -45.88 23.42
C THR A 63 0.36 -44.60 24.26
N LYS A 64 0.31 -44.72 25.60
CA LYS A 64 0.28 -43.55 26.50
C LYS A 64 1.55 -42.72 26.38
N VAL A 65 2.70 -43.41 26.37
CA VAL A 65 4.03 -42.82 26.15
C VAL A 65 4.07 -42.03 24.83
N TRP A 66 3.66 -42.64 23.72
CA TRP A 66 3.65 -41.98 22.42
C TRP A 66 2.75 -40.74 22.37
N ARG A 67 1.59 -40.80 23.02
CA ARG A 67 0.70 -39.64 23.15
C ARG A 67 1.36 -38.50 23.94
N LEU A 68 2.07 -38.83 25.03
CA LEU A 68 2.79 -37.83 25.82
C LEU A 68 3.90 -37.15 25.01
N VAL A 69 4.72 -37.93 24.30
CA VAL A 69 5.79 -37.40 23.44
C VAL A 69 5.23 -36.51 22.34
N ARG A 70 4.12 -36.92 21.69
CA ARG A 70 3.46 -36.10 20.67
C ARG A 70 2.98 -34.77 21.24
N ASN A 71 2.30 -34.79 22.39
CA ASN A 71 1.79 -33.58 23.03
C ASN A 71 2.95 -32.63 23.43
N GLN A 72 4.08 -33.17 23.93
CA GLN A 72 5.26 -32.38 24.27
C GLN A 72 5.92 -31.79 23.02
N LYS A 73 6.02 -32.56 21.94
CA LYS A 73 6.52 -32.06 20.64
C LYS A 73 5.65 -30.90 20.14
N GLU A 74 4.33 -31.07 20.15
CA GLU A 74 3.39 -30.01 19.73
C GLU A 74 3.54 -28.75 20.61
N ALA A 75 3.74 -28.91 21.92
CA ALA A 75 3.97 -27.78 22.82
C ALA A 75 5.28 -27.02 22.50
N VAL A 76 6.37 -27.73 22.21
CA VAL A 76 7.65 -27.12 21.80
C VAL A 76 7.52 -26.41 20.45
N GLU A 77 6.85 -27.02 19.48
CA GLU A 77 6.62 -26.42 18.16
C GLU A 77 5.77 -25.14 18.27
N MET A 78 4.75 -25.14 19.13
CA MET A 78 3.95 -23.94 19.42
C MET A 78 4.80 -22.85 20.09
N ALA A 79 5.58 -23.18 21.12
CA ALA A 79 6.43 -22.23 21.83
C ALA A 79 7.51 -21.62 20.92
N PHE A 80 8.12 -22.42 20.05
CA PHE A 80 9.08 -21.94 19.06
C PHE A 80 8.43 -21.03 18.02
N THR A 81 7.21 -21.37 17.57
CA THR A 81 6.46 -20.53 16.62
C THR A 81 6.07 -19.19 17.26
N GLU A 82 5.66 -19.19 18.52
CA GLU A 82 5.36 -17.98 19.28
C GLU A 82 6.60 -17.10 19.43
N LEU A 83 7.73 -17.69 19.86
CA LEU A 83 9.03 -17.00 19.95
C LEU A 83 9.42 -16.37 18.62
N SER A 84 9.37 -17.14 17.54
CA SER A 84 9.73 -16.67 16.20
C SER A 84 8.85 -15.50 15.78
N THR A 85 7.55 -15.58 16.08
CA THR A 85 6.58 -14.50 15.79
C THR A 85 6.88 -13.24 16.60
N ASN A 86 7.11 -13.37 17.91
CA ASN A 86 7.44 -12.24 18.78
C ASN A 86 8.74 -11.56 18.35
N PHE A 87 9.77 -12.34 18.03
CA PHE A 87 11.04 -11.83 17.53
C PHE A 87 10.87 -11.09 16.20
N SER A 88 10.16 -11.70 15.24
CA SER A 88 9.85 -11.08 13.94
C SER A 88 9.09 -9.77 14.10
N MET A 89 8.07 -9.72 14.97
CA MET A 89 7.30 -8.50 15.26
C MET A 89 8.12 -7.43 15.98
N THR A 90 9.03 -7.84 16.86
CA THR A 90 9.95 -6.94 17.55
C THR A 90 10.92 -6.28 16.57
N ILE A 91 11.53 -7.05 15.66
CA ILE A 91 12.40 -6.51 14.62
C ILE A 91 11.64 -5.51 13.75
N ARG A 92 10.45 -5.90 13.27
CA ARG A 92 9.59 -5.05 12.43
C ARG A 92 9.32 -3.71 13.10
N THR A 93 8.96 -3.73 14.38
CA THR A 93 8.73 -2.53 15.18
C THR A 93 10.01 -1.70 15.36
N ALA A 94 11.16 -2.35 15.58
CA ALA A 94 12.44 -1.66 15.74
C ALA A 94 12.85 -0.88 14.48
N VAL A 95 12.57 -1.43 13.28
CA VAL A 95 12.91 -0.82 11.99
C VAL A 95 11.76 -0.05 11.32
N ASN A 96 10.65 0.20 12.04
CA ASN A 96 9.45 0.87 11.53
C ASN A 96 8.83 0.20 10.27
N VAL A 97 8.90 -1.12 10.17
CA VAL A 97 8.16 -1.88 9.15
C VAL A 97 6.82 -2.31 9.73
N THR A 98 5.72 -1.87 9.12
CA THR A 98 4.37 -2.22 9.60
C THR A 98 3.90 -3.53 8.97
N THR A 99 3.45 -4.49 9.79
CA THR A 99 2.76 -5.68 9.29
C THR A 99 1.30 -5.36 9.03
N VAL A 100 0.80 -5.69 7.84
CA VAL A 100 -0.60 -5.50 7.48
C VAL A 100 -1.41 -6.73 7.87
N ASP A 101 -2.45 -6.51 8.66
CA ASP A 101 -3.38 -7.53 9.13
C ASP A 101 -4.51 -7.74 8.11
N HIS A 102 -4.66 -8.97 7.63
CA HIS A 102 -5.68 -9.35 6.65
C HIS A 102 -7.11 -9.28 7.19
N SER A 103 -7.28 -9.42 8.51
CA SER A 103 -8.58 -9.28 9.17
C SER A 103 -9.06 -7.82 9.21
N GLN A 104 -8.13 -6.86 9.10
CA GLN A 104 -8.42 -5.43 9.17
C GLN A 104 -8.58 -4.82 7.77
N GLN A 105 -9.82 -4.80 7.29
CA GLN A 105 -10.17 -4.20 6.00
C GLN A 105 -9.67 -2.76 5.84
N SER A 106 -9.61 -1.98 6.93
CA SER A 106 -9.09 -0.61 6.94
C SER A 106 -7.61 -0.55 6.54
N GLN A 107 -6.78 -1.47 7.01
CA GLN A 107 -5.35 -1.52 6.68
C GLN A 107 -5.12 -1.94 5.23
N LEU A 108 -5.82 -2.98 4.76
CA LEU A 108 -5.77 -3.38 3.36
C LEU A 108 -6.26 -2.26 2.43
N SER A 109 -7.34 -1.57 2.82
CA SER A 109 -7.84 -0.43 2.06
C SER A 109 -6.87 0.74 2.06
N ALA A 110 -6.19 1.00 3.18
CA ALA A 110 -5.14 2.00 3.25
C ALA A 110 -3.99 1.64 2.31
N LEU A 111 -3.49 0.39 2.36
CA LEU A 111 -2.39 -0.06 1.52
C LEU A 111 -2.71 0.08 0.01
N PHE A 112 -3.86 -0.43 -0.43
CA PHE A 112 -4.17 -0.52 -1.87
C PHE A 112 -4.91 0.70 -2.44
N PHE A 113 -5.62 1.49 -1.62
CA PHE A 113 -6.55 2.52 -2.11
C PHE A 113 -6.39 3.92 -1.50
N SER A 114 -5.48 4.12 -0.53
CA SER A 114 -5.22 5.46 0.03
C SER A 114 -4.50 6.39 -0.94
N GLY A 115 -3.68 5.84 -1.86
CA GLY A 115 -2.80 6.63 -2.71
C GLY A 115 -1.47 7.04 -2.05
N GLU A 116 -1.30 6.77 -0.75
CA GLU A 116 -0.03 6.96 -0.07
C GLU A 116 1.04 5.97 -0.58
N PRO A 117 2.32 6.36 -0.51
CA PRO A 117 3.42 5.55 -1.01
C PRO A 117 3.82 4.45 -0.01
N TYR A 118 3.62 3.20 -0.40
CA TYR A 118 4.03 2.02 0.35
C TYR A 118 5.04 1.19 -0.42
N PHE A 119 5.97 0.58 0.31
CA PHE A 119 6.88 -0.44 -0.22
C PHE A 119 6.72 -1.72 0.60
N VAL A 120 6.28 -2.79 -0.03
CA VAL A 120 5.80 -3.99 0.64
C VAL A 120 6.70 -5.18 0.29
N GLN A 121 7.10 -5.94 1.30
CA GLN A 121 7.58 -7.32 1.14
C GLN A 121 6.42 -8.28 1.35
N CYS A 122 6.27 -9.24 0.43
CA CYS A 122 5.39 -10.38 0.63
C CYS A 122 6.05 -11.37 1.60
N VAL A 123 5.52 -11.45 2.82
CA VAL A 123 6.06 -12.27 3.90
C VAL A 123 5.03 -12.39 5.02
N GLY A 124 4.88 -13.60 5.59
CA GLY A 124 3.98 -13.86 6.71
C GLY A 124 4.34 -13.05 7.97
N ALA A 125 3.44 -13.00 8.96
CA ALA A 125 3.71 -12.26 10.21
C ALA A 125 4.84 -12.88 11.05
N SER A 126 4.90 -14.22 11.08
CA SER A 126 5.93 -15.00 11.78
C SER A 126 7.26 -15.07 11.03
N GLU A 127 7.23 -14.90 9.72
CA GLU A 127 8.40 -15.03 8.85
C GLU A 127 9.36 -13.83 8.98
N PRO A 128 10.68 -14.06 8.88
CA PRO A 128 11.68 -13.01 8.98
C PRO A 128 11.65 -12.08 7.75
N LEU A 129 11.84 -10.79 7.97
CA LEU A 129 12.02 -9.83 6.88
C LEU A 129 13.35 -10.08 6.15
N HIS A 130 13.38 -9.80 4.86
CA HIS A 130 14.61 -9.89 4.10
C HIS A 130 15.59 -8.80 4.56
N ARG A 131 16.87 -9.16 4.72
CA ARG A 131 17.92 -8.25 5.22
C ARG A 131 17.97 -6.92 4.47
N ALA A 132 17.85 -6.96 3.14
CA ALA A 132 17.87 -5.74 2.33
C ALA A 132 16.72 -4.78 2.66
N LEU A 133 15.53 -5.28 3.03
CA LEU A 133 14.42 -4.42 3.48
C LEU A 133 14.72 -3.82 4.84
N LEU A 134 15.27 -4.59 5.79
CA LEU A 134 15.65 -4.09 7.12
C LEU A 134 16.60 -2.90 7.00
N GLU A 135 17.61 -3.01 6.14
CA GLU A 135 18.59 -1.94 5.90
C GLU A 135 18.01 -0.78 5.05
N ALA A 136 17.02 -1.05 4.19
CA ALA A 136 16.36 -0.04 3.37
C ALA A 136 15.28 0.74 4.12
N ALA A 137 14.61 0.16 5.11
CA ALA A 137 13.45 0.72 5.80
C ALA A 137 13.67 2.16 6.34
N PRO A 138 14.82 2.49 6.97
CA PRO A 138 15.09 3.86 7.40
C PRO A 138 15.23 4.85 6.23
N LYS A 139 15.84 4.40 5.13
CA LYS A 139 16.05 5.20 3.91
C LYS A 139 14.73 5.44 3.18
N LEU A 140 13.87 4.41 3.10
CA LEU A 140 12.52 4.49 2.55
C LEU A 140 11.66 5.49 3.33
N SER A 141 11.64 5.36 4.66
CA SER A 141 10.87 6.26 5.53
C SER A 141 11.31 7.72 5.36
N LYS A 142 12.63 7.96 5.25
CA LYS A 142 13.19 9.29 4.98
C LYS A 142 12.81 9.83 3.60
N ALA A 143 12.65 8.96 2.60
CA ALA A 143 12.15 9.31 1.27
C ALA A 143 10.63 9.51 1.24
N GLY A 144 9.94 9.35 2.38
CA GLY A 144 8.49 9.45 2.46
C GLY A 144 7.76 8.24 1.90
N VAL A 145 8.41 7.06 1.85
CA VAL A 145 7.80 5.78 1.47
C VAL A 145 7.70 4.89 2.71
N SER A 146 6.51 4.43 3.04
CA SER A 146 6.27 3.59 4.21
C SER A 146 6.61 2.12 3.92
N PRO A 147 7.62 1.53 4.58
CA PRO A 147 7.94 0.13 4.41
C PRO A 147 6.92 -0.74 5.18
N MET A 148 6.46 -1.80 4.53
CA MET A 148 5.43 -2.69 5.06
C MET A 148 5.73 -4.15 4.74
N ALA A 149 5.04 -5.03 5.45
CA ALA A 149 5.04 -6.46 5.20
C ALA A 149 3.59 -6.97 5.15
N LEU A 150 3.32 -7.85 4.20
CA LEU A 150 1.99 -8.42 3.96
C LEU A 150 2.14 -9.89 3.61
N ASP A 151 1.34 -10.75 4.22
CA ASP A 151 1.20 -12.13 3.73
C ASP A 151 0.44 -12.12 2.38
N CYS A 152 1.17 -12.18 1.27
CA CYS A 152 0.55 -12.10 -0.04
C CYS A 152 -0.22 -13.37 -0.46
N ALA A 153 -0.04 -14.48 0.26
CA ALA A 153 -0.74 -15.74 0.06
C ALA A 153 -2.04 -15.83 0.88
N ALA A 154 -2.19 -14.99 1.91
CA ALA A 154 -3.45 -14.90 2.65
C ALA A 154 -4.59 -14.35 1.77
N PRO A 155 -5.83 -14.83 1.99
CA PRO A 155 -6.99 -14.36 1.26
C PRO A 155 -7.35 -12.92 1.63
N LEU A 156 -7.55 -12.08 0.63
CA LEU A 156 -8.16 -10.75 0.77
C LEU A 156 -9.69 -10.90 1.01
N PRO A 157 -10.39 -9.83 1.44
CA PRO A 157 -11.86 -9.85 1.59
C PRO A 157 -12.62 -10.25 0.31
N SER A 158 -11.99 -10.17 -0.86
CA SER A 158 -12.54 -10.67 -2.13
C SER A 158 -12.45 -12.19 -2.31
N GLY A 159 -11.90 -12.93 -1.35
CA GLY A 159 -11.60 -14.37 -1.43
C GLY A 159 -10.40 -14.73 -2.31
N LYS A 160 -9.70 -13.74 -2.88
CA LYS A 160 -8.51 -13.91 -3.72
C LYS A 160 -7.26 -13.54 -2.94
N THR A 161 -6.12 -14.13 -3.25
CA THR A 161 -4.83 -13.69 -2.67
C THR A 161 -4.35 -12.39 -3.32
N THR A 162 -3.33 -11.76 -2.74
CA THR A 162 -2.67 -10.59 -3.34
C THR A 162 -2.05 -10.96 -4.70
N PHE A 163 -1.47 -12.16 -4.80
CA PHE A 163 -0.92 -12.67 -6.05
C PHE A 163 -2.00 -12.85 -7.12
N ASP A 164 -3.11 -13.52 -6.81
CA ASP A 164 -4.19 -13.75 -7.78
C ASP A 164 -4.82 -12.44 -8.26
N ARG A 165 -4.92 -11.46 -7.37
CA ARG A 165 -5.61 -10.21 -7.64
C ARG A 165 -4.76 -9.24 -8.46
N PHE A 166 -3.49 -9.09 -8.13
CA PHE A 166 -2.64 -8.03 -8.69
C PHE A 166 -1.52 -8.57 -9.59
N PHE A 167 -1.17 -9.84 -9.47
CA PHE A 167 -0.06 -10.47 -10.19
C PHE A 167 -0.45 -11.82 -10.86
N PRO A 168 -1.62 -11.95 -11.51
CA PRO A 168 -2.17 -13.25 -11.96
C PRO A 168 -1.31 -14.01 -12.98
N ASN A 169 -0.37 -13.33 -13.65
CA ASN A 169 0.50 -13.91 -14.68
C ASN A 169 1.96 -14.01 -14.23
N LYS A 170 2.24 -13.86 -12.94
CA LYS A 170 3.60 -13.97 -12.42
C LYS A 170 3.77 -15.32 -11.75
N ALA A 171 4.74 -16.09 -12.25
CA ALA A 171 5.32 -17.16 -11.45
C ALA A 171 5.97 -16.50 -10.24
N VAL A 172 5.47 -16.80 -9.05
CA VAL A 172 6.10 -16.40 -7.79
C VAL A 172 7.12 -17.49 -7.49
N PRO A 173 8.43 -17.21 -7.57
CA PRO A 173 9.43 -18.18 -7.13
C PRO A 173 9.22 -18.39 -5.63
N SER A 174 9.13 -19.65 -5.18
CA SER A 174 8.96 -19.99 -3.76
C SER A 174 10.13 -19.50 -2.90
N ASP A 175 11.30 -19.30 -3.52
CA ASP A 175 12.56 -19.14 -2.81
C ASP A 175 13.13 -17.71 -2.91
N GLU A 176 12.48 -16.81 -3.64
CA GLU A 176 12.95 -15.43 -3.83
C GLU A 176 12.05 -14.42 -3.09
N PRO A 177 12.64 -13.41 -2.42
CA PRO A 177 11.87 -12.40 -1.73
C PRO A 177 11.10 -11.54 -2.75
N PHE A 178 9.78 -11.51 -2.60
CA PHE A 178 8.92 -10.73 -3.50
C PHE A 178 8.61 -9.35 -2.90
N PHE A 179 8.88 -8.30 -3.67
CA PHE A 179 8.58 -6.92 -3.28
C PHE A 179 7.71 -6.21 -4.31
N PHE A 180 6.88 -5.29 -3.83
CA PHE A 180 6.14 -4.38 -4.69
C PHE A 180 5.95 -3.01 -4.04
N ALA A 181 5.69 -2.00 -4.87
CA ALA A 181 5.35 -0.66 -4.46
C ALA A 181 3.89 -0.35 -4.79
N VAL A 182 3.23 0.43 -3.95
CA VAL A 182 1.88 0.94 -4.17
C VAL A 182 1.88 2.44 -3.91
N ALA A 183 1.29 3.22 -4.81
CA ALA A 183 1.11 4.67 -4.65
C ALA A 183 0.08 5.19 -5.63
N ASN A 184 -0.43 6.39 -5.39
CA ASN A 184 -1.23 7.18 -6.35
C ASN A 184 -2.48 6.46 -6.88
N ARG A 185 -2.97 5.44 -6.14
CA ARG A 185 -4.05 4.51 -6.56
C ARG A 185 -3.77 3.76 -7.87
N ASP A 186 -2.51 3.73 -8.30
CA ASP A 186 -2.10 2.88 -9.40
C ASP A 186 -2.01 1.42 -8.94
N PRO A 187 -2.19 0.46 -9.85
CA PRO A 187 -1.96 -0.95 -9.55
C PRO A 187 -0.55 -1.19 -8.97
N PRO A 188 -0.40 -2.14 -8.02
CA PRO A 188 0.90 -2.49 -7.46
C PRO A 188 1.96 -2.78 -8.52
N ARG A 189 3.16 -2.23 -8.35
CA ARG A 189 4.31 -2.44 -9.24
C ARG A 189 5.34 -3.30 -8.55
N THR A 190 5.70 -4.43 -9.15
CA THR A 190 6.69 -5.35 -8.58
C THR A 190 8.11 -4.85 -8.82
N ALA A 191 8.99 -5.09 -7.85
CA ALA A 191 10.42 -4.94 -8.04
C ALA A 191 10.95 -6.08 -8.93
N GLN A 192 11.28 -5.78 -10.19
CA GLN A 192 12.08 -6.69 -11.02
C GLN A 192 13.56 -6.41 -10.77
N ILE A 193 14.03 -6.70 -9.56
CA ILE A 193 15.43 -6.44 -9.22
C ILE A 193 16.25 -7.64 -9.69
N LYS A 194 17.02 -7.43 -10.75
CA LYS A 194 18.04 -8.38 -11.18
C LYS A 194 19.12 -8.43 -10.09
N ASN A 195 19.54 -9.64 -9.73
CA ASN A 195 20.52 -9.87 -8.66
C ASN A 195 21.82 -9.05 -8.84
N PRO A 196 22.44 -8.58 -7.74
CA PRO A 196 22.06 -8.80 -6.34
C PRO A 196 21.05 -7.78 -5.78
N LEU A 197 20.13 -8.26 -4.94
CA LEU A 197 19.14 -7.45 -4.23
C LEU A 197 19.82 -6.60 -3.12
N SER A 198 20.06 -5.31 -3.39
CA SER A 198 20.68 -4.38 -2.43
C SER A 198 19.68 -3.41 -1.79
N PRO A 199 19.93 -2.90 -0.57
CA PRO A 199 19.08 -1.88 0.05
C PRO A 199 18.91 -0.64 -0.84
N GLU A 200 19.95 -0.21 -1.54
CA GLU A 200 19.95 0.93 -2.46
C GLU A 200 19.03 0.68 -3.67
N SER A 201 19.04 -0.54 -4.20
CA SER A 201 18.18 -0.92 -5.32
C SER A 201 16.70 -0.89 -4.92
N LEU A 202 16.36 -1.33 -3.71
CA LEU A 202 15.00 -1.27 -3.16
C LEU A 202 14.54 0.17 -2.99
N VAL A 203 15.39 1.02 -2.37
CA VAL A 203 15.07 2.45 -2.17
C VAL A 203 14.86 3.16 -3.51
N ARG A 204 15.75 2.94 -4.48
CA ARG A 204 15.64 3.52 -5.81
C ARG A 204 14.36 3.07 -6.51
N PHE A 205 14.09 1.77 -6.51
CA PHE A 205 12.89 1.21 -7.12
C PHE A 205 11.61 1.78 -6.48
N ALA A 206 11.55 1.80 -5.14
CA ALA A 206 10.40 2.30 -4.40
C ALA A 206 10.17 3.78 -4.69
N THR A 207 11.22 4.60 -4.66
CA THR A 207 11.13 6.05 -4.92
C THR A 207 10.61 6.33 -6.33
N LEU A 208 11.16 5.65 -7.36
CA LEU A 208 10.71 5.82 -8.74
C LEU A 208 9.29 5.29 -8.97
N SER A 209 8.91 4.20 -8.29
CA SER A 209 7.59 3.58 -8.45
C SER A 209 6.48 4.32 -7.70
N THR A 210 6.83 5.14 -6.71
CA THR A 210 5.90 5.90 -5.88
C THR A 210 5.94 7.41 -6.12
N GLU A 211 6.73 7.84 -7.10
CA GLU A 211 6.80 9.23 -7.54
C GLU A 211 5.42 9.71 -8.01
N ILE A 212 5.09 10.94 -7.66
CA ILE A 212 3.84 11.57 -8.10
C ILE A 212 4.00 11.94 -9.57
N PRO A 213 3.13 11.46 -10.47
CA PRO A 213 3.19 11.81 -11.88
C PRO A 213 3.11 13.33 -12.07
N SER A 214 3.93 13.85 -12.98
CA SER A 214 3.86 15.25 -13.39
C SER A 214 2.48 15.59 -13.95
N VAL A 215 2.07 16.84 -13.78
CA VAL A 215 0.83 17.35 -14.36
C VAL A 215 1.07 17.56 -15.86
N GLU A 216 0.31 16.84 -16.69
CA GLU A 216 0.45 16.90 -18.15
C GLU A 216 -0.74 17.62 -18.81
N GLU A 217 -0.48 18.29 -19.94
CA GLU A 217 -1.54 18.86 -20.78
C GLU A 217 -2.15 17.75 -21.64
N ALA A 218 -3.47 17.54 -21.52
CA ALA A 218 -4.21 16.64 -22.38
C ALA A 218 -4.50 17.30 -23.74
N SER A 219 -3.51 17.25 -24.63
CA SER A 219 -3.58 17.84 -25.98
C SER A 219 -4.37 17.01 -27.01
N SER A 220 -4.74 15.78 -26.66
CA SER A 220 -5.50 14.88 -27.55
C SER A 220 -6.52 14.03 -26.77
N PRO A 221 -7.56 13.50 -27.45
CA PRO A 221 -8.49 12.53 -26.86
C PRO A 221 -7.82 11.31 -26.25
N GLY A 222 -6.77 10.80 -26.90
CA GLY A 222 -6.00 9.66 -26.41
C GLY A 222 -5.34 9.95 -25.06
N LEU A 223 -4.70 11.12 -24.95
CA LEU A 223 -4.05 11.56 -23.70
C LEU A 223 -5.07 11.86 -22.60
N PHE A 224 -6.19 12.52 -22.90
CA PHE A 224 -7.24 12.74 -21.91
C PHE A 224 -7.80 11.41 -21.38
N LYS A 225 -7.97 10.43 -22.27
CA LYS A 225 -8.41 9.09 -21.86
C LYS A 225 -7.40 8.41 -20.95
N SER A 226 -6.10 8.51 -21.23
CA SER A 226 -5.06 7.90 -20.38
C SER A 226 -4.89 8.61 -19.04
N LEU A 227 -4.96 9.93 -19.03
CA LEU A 227 -4.73 10.77 -17.84
C LEU A 227 -5.96 10.87 -16.93
N CYS A 228 -7.17 10.96 -17.48
CA CYS A 228 -8.39 11.08 -16.69
C CYS A 228 -9.28 9.83 -16.74
N VAL A 229 -9.75 9.43 -17.92
CA VAL A 229 -10.85 8.44 -18.04
C VAL A 229 -10.46 7.03 -17.54
N LYS A 230 -9.20 6.63 -17.73
CA LYS A 230 -8.69 5.35 -17.18
C LYS A 230 -8.45 5.41 -15.67
N LYS A 231 -8.48 6.59 -15.06
CA LYS A 231 -8.30 6.79 -13.62
C LYS A 231 -9.65 6.82 -12.92
N LYS A 232 -9.65 6.49 -11.62
CA LYS A 232 -10.88 6.48 -10.81
C LYS A 232 -11.39 7.88 -10.46
N ALA A 233 -10.47 8.84 -10.36
CA ALA A 233 -10.79 10.24 -10.15
C ALA A 233 -9.73 11.13 -10.81
N CYS A 234 -10.15 12.27 -11.34
CA CYS A 234 -9.26 13.24 -11.95
C CYS A 234 -9.73 14.68 -11.68
N ALA A 235 -8.79 15.62 -11.62
CA ALA A 235 -9.04 17.05 -11.58
C ALA A 235 -8.49 17.68 -12.87
N VAL A 236 -9.41 18.22 -13.67
CA VAL A 236 -9.13 18.82 -14.97
C VAL A 236 -9.07 20.33 -14.81
N PHE A 237 -7.90 20.91 -15.04
CA PHE A 237 -7.68 22.35 -14.95
C PHE A 237 -7.77 22.99 -16.34
N LEU A 238 -8.61 24.01 -16.48
CA LEU A 238 -9.01 24.57 -17.75
C LEU A 238 -8.47 25.98 -17.89
N TYR A 239 -7.71 26.23 -18.95
CA TYR A 239 -7.12 27.54 -19.22
C TYR A 239 -7.20 27.90 -20.70
N PRO A 240 -7.46 29.18 -21.04
CA PRO A 240 -7.26 29.67 -22.38
C PRO A 240 -5.76 29.95 -22.61
N GLY A 241 -5.12 29.21 -23.52
CA GLY A 241 -3.71 29.43 -23.84
C GLY A 241 -2.76 28.83 -22.82
N ASP A 242 -1.63 29.51 -22.59
CA ASP A 242 -0.56 29.03 -21.71
C ASP A 242 -0.89 29.29 -20.23
N ILE A 243 -0.58 28.31 -19.39
CA ILE A 243 -0.78 28.42 -17.96
C ILE A 243 0.26 29.35 -17.32
N SER A 244 -0.19 30.28 -16.47
CA SER A 244 0.73 31.14 -15.73
C SER A 244 1.60 30.33 -14.77
N SER A 245 2.85 30.76 -14.55
CA SER A 245 3.77 30.08 -13.61
C SER A 245 3.20 29.97 -12.19
N LYS A 246 2.43 30.98 -11.75
CA LYS A 246 1.74 30.98 -10.45
C LYS A 246 0.70 29.86 -10.37
N HIS A 247 -0.13 29.70 -11.41
CA HIS A 247 -1.13 28.64 -11.45
C HIS A 247 -0.49 27.26 -11.55
N SER A 248 0.52 27.10 -12.41
CA SER A 248 1.24 25.83 -12.54
C SER A 248 1.81 25.36 -11.20
N LYS A 249 2.51 26.23 -10.45
CA LYS A 249 3.01 25.92 -9.09
C LYS A 249 1.90 25.57 -8.11
N ALA A 250 0.75 26.22 -8.20
CA ALA A 250 -0.41 25.89 -7.35
C ALA A 250 -0.96 24.51 -7.69
N ILE A 251 -1.10 24.16 -8.97
CA ILE A 251 -1.58 22.83 -9.41
C ILE A 251 -0.59 21.74 -8.99
N GLU A 252 0.71 21.94 -9.19
CA GLU A 252 1.73 20.99 -8.74
C GLU A 252 1.68 20.76 -7.23
N ALA A 253 1.47 21.83 -6.45
CA ALA A 253 1.32 21.72 -5.00
C ALA A 253 0.05 20.97 -4.59
N LEU A 254 -1.06 21.14 -5.33
CA LEU A 254 -2.29 20.37 -5.12
C LEU A 254 -2.12 18.91 -5.53
N ASN A 255 -1.46 18.62 -6.65
CA ASN A 255 -1.16 17.26 -7.11
C ASN A 255 -0.36 16.47 -6.05
N LYS A 256 0.57 17.14 -5.37
CA LYS A 256 1.32 16.56 -4.24
C LYS A 256 0.45 16.28 -3.01
N GLN A 257 -0.57 17.09 -2.77
CA GLN A 257 -1.48 16.96 -1.63
C GLN A 257 -2.56 15.90 -1.86
N TYR A 258 -3.08 15.78 -3.08
CA TYR A 258 -4.20 14.92 -3.43
C TYR A 258 -3.78 13.72 -4.29
N ARG A 259 -2.90 12.87 -3.76
CA ARG A 259 -2.38 11.66 -4.47
C ARG A 259 -3.44 10.70 -4.99
N ARG A 260 -4.68 10.78 -4.49
CA ARG A 260 -5.83 9.95 -4.91
C ARG A 260 -6.49 10.42 -6.21
N VAL A 261 -6.11 11.59 -6.69
CA VAL A 261 -6.74 12.27 -7.83
C VAL A 261 -5.66 12.51 -8.88
N SER A 262 -5.94 12.19 -10.14
CA SER A 262 -5.02 12.52 -11.23
C SER A 262 -5.22 13.96 -11.67
N PHE A 263 -4.15 14.74 -11.76
CA PHE A 263 -4.19 16.14 -12.16
C PHE A 263 -3.75 16.27 -13.61
N LEU A 264 -4.53 16.99 -14.41
CA LEU A 264 -4.20 17.30 -15.80
C LEU A 264 -4.67 18.71 -16.16
N THR A 265 -3.97 19.34 -17.08
CA THR A 265 -4.36 20.63 -17.66
C THR A 265 -4.95 20.44 -19.05
N VAL A 266 -5.80 21.36 -19.46
CA VAL A 266 -6.37 21.36 -20.80
C VAL A 266 -6.48 22.79 -21.30
N ASN A 267 -5.86 23.04 -22.46
CA ASN A 267 -5.91 24.33 -23.12
C ASN A 267 -7.22 24.47 -23.89
N THR A 268 -8.12 25.31 -23.39
CA THR A 268 -9.48 25.48 -23.93
C THR A 268 -9.50 26.10 -25.32
N ASN A 269 -8.42 26.74 -25.77
CA ASN A 269 -8.31 27.27 -27.14
C ASN A 269 -8.07 26.14 -28.16
N LYS A 270 -7.50 25.02 -27.71
CA LYS A 270 -7.25 23.82 -28.52
C LYS A 270 -8.40 22.81 -28.43
N LEU A 271 -9.34 23.02 -27.50
CA LEU A 271 -10.43 22.09 -27.23
C LEU A 271 -11.65 22.30 -28.14
N THR A 272 -11.97 21.24 -28.86
CA THR A 272 -13.19 21.01 -29.65
C THR A 272 -14.47 21.13 -28.80
N PRO A 273 -15.66 21.30 -29.40
CA PRO A 273 -16.93 21.59 -28.71
C PRO A 273 -17.40 20.55 -27.68
N SER A 274 -16.96 19.29 -27.75
CA SER A 274 -17.46 18.21 -26.86
C SER A 274 -17.14 18.42 -25.40
N PHE A 275 -16.03 19.08 -25.08
CA PHE A 275 -15.70 19.38 -23.70
C PHE A 275 -16.64 20.45 -23.12
N LYS A 276 -17.19 21.35 -23.95
CA LYS A 276 -18.22 22.30 -23.54
C LYS A 276 -19.55 21.62 -23.23
N GLU A 277 -19.95 20.62 -24.00
CA GLU A 277 -21.18 19.84 -23.74
C GLU A 277 -21.11 19.16 -22.37
N PHE A 278 -19.93 18.64 -22.05
CA PHE A 278 -19.65 18.01 -20.78
C PHE A 278 -19.68 19.01 -19.60
N THR A 279 -19.01 20.16 -19.73
CA THR A 279 -18.97 21.16 -18.65
C THR A 279 -20.28 21.92 -18.50
N ALA A 280 -21.04 22.11 -19.57
CA ALA A 280 -22.36 22.75 -19.55
C ALA A 280 -23.37 22.00 -18.66
N GLY A 281 -23.26 20.67 -18.58
CA GLY A 281 -24.07 19.87 -17.66
C GLY A 281 -23.72 20.07 -16.18
N ILE A 282 -22.55 20.65 -15.89
CA ILE A 282 -22.03 20.82 -14.53
C ILE A 282 -22.18 22.28 -14.07
N SER A 283 -21.83 23.25 -14.93
CA SER A 283 -21.89 24.69 -14.68
C SER A 283 -22.38 25.49 -15.90
N GLY A 284 -23.18 26.54 -15.68
CA GLY A 284 -23.69 27.43 -16.75
C GLY A 284 -22.65 28.40 -17.35
N ARG A 285 -21.42 28.40 -16.82
CA ARG A 285 -20.24 29.14 -17.33
C ARG A 285 -19.05 28.19 -17.43
N MET A 286 -18.05 28.55 -18.24
CA MET A 286 -16.83 27.75 -18.39
C MET A 286 -16.07 27.71 -17.06
N PRO A 287 -15.91 26.53 -16.44
CA PRO A 287 -15.22 26.43 -15.15
C PRO A 287 -13.71 26.48 -15.31
N SER A 288 -12.99 26.81 -14.24
CA SER A 288 -11.52 26.74 -14.22
C SER A 288 -11.02 25.37 -13.76
N VAL A 289 -11.82 24.64 -12.98
CA VAL A 289 -11.49 23.27 -12.54
C VAL A 289 -12.73 22.39 -12.62
N VAL A 290 -12.54 21.15 -13.07
CA VAL A 290 -13.58 20.12 -13.05
C VAL A 290 -13.03 18.88 -12.37
N TYR A 291 -13.65 18.50 -11.26
CA TYR A 291 -13.37 17.23 -10.60
C TYR A 291 -14.30 16.16 -11.14
N LEU A 292 -13.75 15.02 -11.52
CA LEU A 292 -14.44 13.87 -12.09
C LEU A 292 -14.14 12.62 -11.29
N LYS A 293 -15.17 11.80 -11.06
CA LYS A 293 -15.07 10.53 -10.36
C LYS A 293 -15.87 9.47 -11.11
N GLN A 294 -15.28 8.30 -11.27
CA GLN A 294 -15.96 7.13 -11.79
C GLN A 294 -16.56 6.34 -10.62
N SER A 295 -17.88 6.15 -10.64
CA SER A 295 -18.56 5.20 -9.76
C SER A 295 -18.65 3.84 -10.46
N ASP A 296 -18.56 2.76 -9.69
CA ASP A 296 -18.66 1.39 -10.18
C ASP A 296 -20.10 0.92 -10.42
N GLY A 297 -21.08 1.78 -10.11
CA GLY A 297 -22.49 1.46 -10.33
C GLY A 297 -23.14 0.64 -9.23
N THR A 298 -22.40 0.26 -8.18
CA THR A 298 -22.92 -0.57 -7.08
C THR A 298 -23.99 0.14 -6.26
N ASP A 299 -23.92 1.48 -6.20
CA ASP A 299 -24.86 2.33 -5.47
C ASP A 299 -26.19 2.57 -6.21
N ARG A 300 -26.36 2.05 -7.44
CA ARG A 300 -27.59 2.23 -8.22
C ARG A 300 -28.43 0.95 -8.24
N PRO A 301 -29.77 1.08 -8.15
CA PRO A 301 -30.66 -0.04 -8.43
C PRO A 301 -30.34 -0.61 -9.81
N LEU A 302 -30.04 -1.91 -9.86
CA LEU A 302 -29.82 -2.59 -11.12
C LEU A 302 -31.12 -2.55 -11.95
N PRO A 303 -31.08 -2.09 -13.21
CA PRO A 303 -32.29 -1.88 -13.99
C PRO A 303 -33.05 -3.18 -14.28
N LYS A 304 -32.42 -4.37 -14.16
CA LYS A 304 -33.03 -5.70 -14.28
C LYS A 304 -32.25 -6.75 -13.48
N ALA A 305 -32.93 -7.80 -13.02
CA ALA A 305 -32.29 -8.98 -12.43
C ALA A 305 -31.29 -9.59 -13.42
N GLY A 306 -30.02 -9.72 -13.00
CA GLY A 306 -28.93 -10.25 -13.84
C GLY A 306 -28.18 -9.20 -14.68
N ALA A 307 -28.59 -7.93 -14.70
CA ALA A 307 -27.80 -6.88 -15.32
C ALA A 307 -26.54 -6.58 -14.48
N LYS A 308 -25.37 -6.49 -15.11
CA LYS A 308 -24.16 -6.01 -14.43
C LYS A 308 -24.24 -4.50 -14.23
N ALA A 309 -23.84 -4.02 -13.06
CA ALA A 309 -23.68 -2.59 -12.80
C ALA A 309 -22.76 -1.99 -13.86
N GLN A 310 -23.23 -0.94 -14.55
CA GLN A 310 -22.39 -0.21 -15.49
C GLN A 310 -21.74 0.98 -14.77
N PRO A 311 -20.43 1.18 -14.97
CA PRO A 311 -19.76 2.33 -14.40
C PRO A 311 -20.34 3.61 -15.01
N TYR A 312 -20.50 4.63 -14.18
CA TYR A 312 -20.95 5.95 -14.59
C TYR A 312 -20.03 7.02 -14.03
N TRP A 313 -20.11 8.21 -14.60
CA TRP A 313 -19.28 9.33 -14.20
C TRP A 313 -20.09 10.37 -13.44
N GLU A 314 -19.44 10.94 -12.45
CA GLU A 314 -19.94 12.07 -11.70
C GLU A 314 -18.91 13.19 -11.73
N GLY A 315 -19.39 14.43 -11.64
CA GLY A 315 -18.50 15.57 -11.68
C GLY A 315 -19.01 16.77 -10.90
N ARG A 316 -18.07 17.66 -10.57
CA ARG A 316 -18.34 18.97 -10.00
C ARG A 316 -17.35 19.97 -10.57
N ALA A 317 -17.83 21.18 -10.79
CA ALA A 317 -17.04 22.25 -11.38
C ALA A 317 -16.81 23.37 -10.37
N TRP A 318 -15.64 23.98 -10.46
CA TRP A 318 -15.28 25.18 -9.73
C TRP A 318 -15.23 26.37 -10.68
N THR A 319 -15.94 27.44 -10.33
CA THR A 319 -16.09 28.66 -11.12
C THR A 319 -15.66 29.91 -10.34
N GLY A 320 -14.83 29.76 -9.32
CA GLY A 320 -14.33 30.89 -8.54
C GLY A 320 -13.41 31.78 -9.36
N GLU A 321 -13.35 33.06 -9.02
CA GLU A 321 -12.52 34.04 -9.73
C GLU A 321 -11.05 34.00 -9.28
N ASP A 322 -10.81 33.69 -8.01
CA ASP A 322 -9.47 33.65 -7.42
C ASP A 322 -8.83 32.26 -7.51
N PHE A 323 -8.08 32.00 -8.58
CA PHE A 323 -7.30 30.77 -8.71
C PHE A 323 -6.08 30.79 -7.78
N THR A 324 -6.27 30.29 -6.55
CA THR A 324 -5.22 30.12 -5.55
C THR A 324 -5.17 28.67 -5.07
N LYS A 325 -4.00 28.23 -4.58
CA LYS A 325 -3.86 26.90 -3.96
C LYS A 325 -4.88 26.70 -2.83
N GLN A 326 -5.10 27.73 -2.02
CA GLN A 326 -5.99 27.71 -0.88
C GLN A 326 -7.46 27.56 -1.30
N ALA A 327 -7.94 28.41 -2.22
CA ALA A 327 -9.33 28.38 -2.65
C ALA A 327 -9.67 27.08 -3.39
N VAL A 328 -8.82 26.68 -4.35
CA VAL A 328 -9.03 25.45 -5.11
C VAL A 328 -8.82 24.22 -4.24
N GLY A 329 -7.85 24.25 -3.32
CA GLY A 329 -7.59 23.17 -2.38
C GLY A 329 -8.76 22.94 -1.43
N ALA A 330 -9.30 23.98 -0.82
CA ALA A 330 -10.48 23.87 0.05
C ALA A 330 -11.68 23.27 -0.70
N TRP A 331 -11.95 23.76 -1.92
CA TRP A 331 -13.00 23.19 -2.75
C TRP A 331 -12.72 21.72 -3.13
N LEU A 332 -11.49 21.37 -3.52
CA LEU A 332 -11.13 19.98 -3.83
C LEU A 332 -11.29 19.07 -2.62
N GLU A 333 -10.91 19.54 -1.42
CA GLU A 333 -11.09 18.80 -0.16
C GLU A 333 -12.57 18.45 0.04
N ASP A 334 -13.46 19.44 -0.03
CA ASP A 334 -14.90 19.24 0.17
C ASP A 334 -15.49 18.26 -0.85
N VAL A 335 -15.01 18.32 -2.09
CA VAL A 335 -15.48 17.44 -3.17
C VAL A 335 -14.93 16.02 -3.03
N VAL A 336 -13.66 15.85 -2.67
CA VAL A 336 -13.00 14.54 -2.52
C VAL A 336 -13.48 13.80 -1.29
N THR A 337 -13.73 14.51 -0.19
CA THR A 337 -14.25 13.95 1.07
C THR A 337 -15.75 13.67 1.01
N GLY A 338 -16.46 14.22 0.04
CA GLY A 338 -17.89 13.99 -0.18
C GLY A 338 -18.81 14.95 0.60
N TYR A 339 -18.27 15.98 1.25
CA TYR A 339 -19.08 17.07 1.81
C TYR A 339 -19.85 17.83 0.71
N MET A 340 -19.29 17.86 -0.50
CA MET A 340 -19.95 18.41 -1.67
C MET A 340 -20.46 17.29 -2.60
N PRO A 341 -21.79 17.16 -2.81
CA PRO A 341 -22.33 16.14 -3.69
C PRO A 341 -21.88 16.35 -5.14
N LEU A 342 -21.60 15.24 -5.83
CA LEU A 342 -21.27 15.21 -7.25
C LEU A 342 -22.54 15.10 -8.09
N LYS A 343 -22.51 15.65 -9.31
CA LYS A 343 -23.62 15.48 -10.27
C LYS A 343 -23.31 14.33 -11.21
N THR A 344 -24.26 13.43 -11.42
CA THR A 344 -24.17 12.40 -12.45
C THR A 344 -24.10 13.01 -13.83
N LEU A 345 -23.17 12.53 -14.64
CA LEU A 345 -22.98 12.93 -16.02
C LEU A 345 -23.83 12.05 -16.94
N LYS A 346 -24.49 12.67 -17.92
CA LYS A 346 -25.31 11.96 -18.91
C LYS A 346 -24.48 11.06 -19.83
N GLN A 347 -23.20 11.41 -20.02
CA GLN A 347 -22.27 10.72 -20.91
C GLN A 347 -20.89 10.64 -20.25
N SER A 348 -20.07 9.70 -20.72
CA SER A 348 -18.68 9.58 -20.28
C SER A 348 -17.85 10.81 -20.71
N PRO A 349 -16.91 11.29 -19.88
CA PRO A 349 -16.01 12.37 -20.26
C PRO A 349 -15.18 12.01 -21.50
N SER A 350 -15.18 12.85 -22.53
CA SER A 350 -14.37 12.66 -23.72
C SER A 350 -13.97 13.98 -24.38
N LEU A 351 -12.75 14.03 -24.93
CA LEU A 351 -12.39 15.01 -25.95
C LEU A 351 -12.70 14.40 -27.33
N LEU A 352 -13.29 15.15 -28.24
CA LEU A 352 -13.41 14.75 -29.65
C LEU A 352 -12.23 15.27 -30.44
N ASP A 353 -11.75 14.48 -31.40
CA ASP A 353 -10.74 14.93 -32.36
C ASP A 353 -11.40 15.86 -33.40
N PRO A 354 -10.94 17.12 -33.56
CA PRO A 354 -11.48 18.01 -34.59
C PRO A 354 -11.28 17.49 -36.01
N SER A 355 -10.28 16.65 -36.26
CA SER A 355 -9.95 16.12 -37.59
C SER A 355 -10.79 14.91 -38.01
N ALA A 356 -11.64 14.37 -37.12
CA ALA A 356 -12.52 13.25 -37.40
C ALA A 356 -13.90 13.68 -37.95
N ARG A 357 -14.05 14.94 -38.38
CA ARG A 357 -15.26 15.48 -39.04
C ARG A 357 -14.99 15.85 -40.48
#